data_AF-X1H5S5-F1
#
_entry.id   AF-X1H5S5-F1
#
_cell.length_a   1.000
_cell.length_b   1.000
_cell.length_c   1.000
_cell.angle_alpha   90.00
_cell.angle_beta   90.00
_cell.angle_gamma   90.00
#
_symmetry.space_group_name_H-M   'P 1'
#
loop_
_entity.id
_entity.type
_entity.pdbx_description
1 polymer ?
#
loop_
_entity_poly.entity_id
_entity_poly.type
_entity_poly.pdbx_seq_one_letter_code
_entity_poly.pdbx_strand_id
1 'polypeptide(L)'
;MTEPLFQDVIRRRRSVRKFEPGRSVGRDVLQRIVDCGRWAPSGANVQCWDFIVVDDPATRDAVTAVFLRQAQRLVDHAKGFPAVKKTYLANTVAIV
;
A
#
# COMPACT_ATOMS: atom_id res chain seq x y z
N MET A 1 12.77 6.98 26.73
CA MET A 1 13.28 7.05 25.35
C MET A 1 12.72 8.32 24.73
N THR A 2 13.56 9.17 24.16
CA THR A 2 13.12 10.42 23.50
C THR A 2 12.31 10.08 22.25
N GLU A 3 11.21 10.78 22.03
CA GLU A 3 10.41 10.62 20.80
C GLU A 3 11.25 10.95 19.57
N PRO A 4 11.14 10.15 18.48
CA PRO A 4 11.88 10.42 17.25
C PRO A 4 11.41 11.75 16.64
N LEU A 5 12.34 12.51 16.07
CA LEU A 5 11.98 13.71 15.32
C LEU A 5 11.19 13.30 14.07
N PHE A 6 10.27 14.15 13.61
CA PHE A 6 9.47 13.90 12.41
C PHE A 6 10.34 13.59 11.17
N GLN A 7 11.46 14.29 11.03
CA GLN A 7 12.45 14.05 9.96
C GLN A 7 13.05 12.64 9.99
N ASP A 8 13.19 12.02 11.16
CA ASP A 8 13.72 10.67 11.29
C ASP A 8 12.72 9.65 10.75
N VAL A 9 11.43 9.86 11.02
CA VAL A 9 10.34 9.02 10.48
C VAL A 9 10.34 9.06 8.96
N ILE A 10 10.44 10.26 8.37
CA ILE A 10 10.50 10.44 6.91
C ILE A 10 11.70 9.69 6.31
N ARG A 11 12.89 9.84 6.90
CA ARG A 11 14.13 9.21 6.41
C ARG A 11 14.15 7.69 6.59
N ARG A 12 13.55 7.18 7.66
CA ARG A 12 13.50 5.74 7.96
C ARG A 12 12.46 5.00 7.12
N ARG A 13 11.41 5.67 6.62
CA ARG A 13 10.38 5.03 5.81
C ARG A 13 10.99 4.39 4.55
N ARG A 14 10.66 3.12 4.32
CA ARG A 14 11.05 2.35 3.12
C ARG A 14 9.82 1.79 2.44
N SER A 15 9.93 1.54 1.14
CA SER A 15 8.94 0.76 0.41
C SER A 15 9.21 -0.72 0.71
N VAL A 16 8.50 -1.26 1.70
CA VAL A 16 8.61 -2.65 2.14
C VAL A 16 7.88 -3.55 1.14
N ARG A 17 8.51 -4.67 0.76
CA ARG A 17 8.00 -5.65 -0.21
C ARG A 17 7.93 -7.06 0.37
N LYS A 18 8.08 -7.23 1.67
CA LYS A 18 7.91 -8.52 2.33
C LYS A 18 7.52 -8.27 3.76
N PHE A 19 6.34 -8.74 4.14
CA PHE A 19 5.82 -8.65 5.49
C PHE A 19 5.95 -10.02 6.19
N GLU A 20 5.88 -9.98 7.51
CA GLU A 20 5.87 -11.18 8.33
C GLU A 20 4.56 -11.98 8.08
N PRO A 21 4.64 -13.25 7.67
CA PRO A 21 3.44 -14.06 7.41
C PRO A 21 2.61 -14.25 8.69
N GLY A 22 1.28 -14.20 8.55
CA GLY A 22 0.34 -14.42 9.67
C GLY A 22 0.21 -13.25 10.65
N ARG A 23 1.05 -12.22 10.53
CA ARG A 23 0.95 -11.03 11.37
C ARG A 23 0.01 -9.98 10.75
N SER A 24 -1.02 -9.60 11.49
CA SER A 24 -1.96 -8.53 11.12
C SER A 24 -1.64 -7.22 11.85
N VAL A 25 -2.19 -6.12 11.33
CA VAL A 25 -2.18 -4.81 11.97
C VAL A 25 -3.56 -4.59 12.61
N GLY A 26 -3.58 -4.08 13.84
CA GLY A 26 -4.84 -3.78 14.54
C GLY A 26 -5.70 -2.77 13.77
N ARG A 27 -7.03 -2.93 13.84
CA ARG A 27 -7.97 -2.07 13.11
C ARG A 27 -7.88 -0.60 13.54
N ASP A 28 -7.63 -0.36 14.83
CA ASP A 28 -7.39 0.97 15.40
C ASP A 28 -6.16 1.65 14.78
N VAL A 29 -5.09 0.90 14.56
CA VAL A 29 -3.87 1.40 13.92
C VAL A 29 -4.15 1.75 12.46
N LEU A 30 -4.89 0.91 11.73
CA LEU A 30 -5.29 1.19 10.35
C LEU A 30 -6.15 2.46 10.26
N GLN A 31 -7.11 2.63 11.18
CA GLN A 31 -7.95 3.83 11.25
C GLN A 31 -7.13 5.09 11.51
N ARG A 32 -6.13 5.04 12.41
CA ARG A 32 -5.23 6.18 12.66
C ARG A 32 -4.44 6.55 11.41
N ILE A 33 -3.97 5.56 10.63
CA ILE A 33 -3.26 5.81 9.37
C ILE A 33 -4.19 6.50 8.36
N VAL A 34 -5.42 6.00 8.22
CA VAL A 34 -6.44 6.59 7.33
C VAL A 34 -6.77 8.02 7.76
N ASP A 35 -6.92 8.28 9.05
CA ASP A 35 -7.23 9.63 9.55
C ASP A 35 -6.10 10.63 9.27
N CYS A 36 -4.83 10.20 9.39
CA CYS A 36 -3.70 11.02 8.94
C CYS A 36 -3.78 11.38 7.45
N GLY A 37 -4.21 10.44 6.59
CA GLY A 37 -4.42 10.69 5.17
C GLY A 37 -5.60 11.63 4.89
N ARG A 38 -6.72 11.42 5.60
CA ARG A 38 -7.94 12.24 5.50
C ARG A 38 -7.69 13.72 5.83
N TRP A 39 -6.78 13.98 6.77
CA TRP A 39 -6.37 15.34 7.17
C TRP A 39 -5.36 16.01 6.24
N ALA A 40 -4.89 15.32 5.19
CA ALA A 40 -4.04 15.95 4.19
C ALA A 40 -4.80 17.10 3.49
N PRO A 41 -4.11 18.18 3.08
CA PRO A 41 -4.74 19.25 2.33
C PRO A 41 -5.16 18.76 0.93
N SER A 42 -6.30 19.24 0.45
CA SER A 42 -6.77 19.05 -0.93
C SER A 42 -7.20 20.39 -1.53
N GLY A 43 -7.17 20.53 -2.86
CA GLY A 43 -7.65 21.74 -3.54
C GLY A 43 -9.08 22.10 -3.10
N ALA A 44 -9.29 23.34 -2.66
CA ALA A 44 -10.57 23.81 -2.09
C ALA A 44 -11.16 22.92 -0.96
N ASN A 45 -10.31 22.15 -0.26
CA ASN A 45 -10.70 21.20 0.79
C ASN A 45 -11.77 20.16 0.38
N VAL A 46 -11.83 19.82 -0.92
CA VAL A 46 -12.84 18.89 -1.45
C VAL A 46 -12.73 17.46 -0.90
N GLN A 47 -11.57 17.07 -0.36
CA GLN A 47 -11.33 15.73 0.20
C GLN A 47 -11.80 14.62 -0.75
N CYS A 48 -11.42 14.73 -2.03
CA CYS A 48 -11.87 13.86 -3.12
C CYS A 48 -11.19 12.49 -3.11
N TRP A 49 -11.21 11.83 -1.96
CA TRP A 49 -10.64 10.51 -1.73
C TRP A 49 -11.64 9.64 -0.97
N ASP A 50 -11.67 8.36 -1.35
CA ASP A 50 -12.25 7.30 -0.55
C ASP A 50 -11.10 6.40 -0.08
N PHE A 51 -11.12 6.07 1.20
CA PHE A 51 -10.21 5.08 1.77
C PHE A 51 -10.98 3.78 1.97
N ILE A 52 -10.60 2.76 1.23
CA ILE A 52 -11.00 1.40 1.52
C ILE A 52 -9.88 0.81 2.42
N VAL A 53 -10.21 -0.19 3.23
CA VAL A 53 -9.20 -0.93 4.01
C VAL A 53 -9.48 -2.40 3.82
N VAL A 54 -8.61 -3.07 3.08
CA VAL A 54 -8.68 -4.50 2.77
C VAL A 54 -7.77 -5.27 3.74
N ASP A 55 -8.32 -5.61 4.91
CA ASP A 55 -7.67 -6.41 5.95
C ASP A 55 -8.23 -7.84 6.06
N ASP A 56 -9.34 -8.15 5.38
CA ASP A 56 -9.85 -9.51 5.20
C ASP A 56 -8.93 -10.33 4.26
N PRO A 57 -8.42 -11.51 4.68
CA PRO A 57 -7.51 -12.31 3.87
C PRO A 57 -8.06 -12.72 2.50
N ALA A 58 -9.34 -13.12 2.43
CA ALA A 58 -9.93 -13.59 1.17
C ALA A 58 -10.06 -12.44 0.16
N THR A 59 -10.52 -11.28 0.62
CA THR A 59 -10.61 -10.06 -0.18
C THR A 59 -9.23 -9.58 -0.62
N ARG A 60 -8.23 -9.61 0.28
CA ARG A 60 -6.84 -9.26 -0.04
C ARG A 60 -6.27 -10.15 -1.14
N ASP A 61 -6.54 -11.45 -1.08
CA ASP A 61 -6.04 -12.40 -2.08
C ASP A 61 -6.73 -12.18 -3.44
N ALA A 62 -8.03 -11.88 -3.45
CA ALA A 62 -8.76 -11.51 -4.67
C ALA A 62 -8.22 -10.22 -5.31
N VAL A 63 -7.98 -9.18 -4.51
CA VAL A 63 -7.36 -7.92 -4.94
C VAL A 63 -5.95 -8.16 -5.49
N THR A 64 -5.14 -8.96 -4.78
CA THR A 64 -3.80 -9.36 -5.22
C THR A 64 -3.83 -10.04 -6.59
N ALA A 65 -4.82 -10.91 -6.84
CA ALA A 65 -4.99 -11.56 -8.14
C ALA A 65 -5.26 -10.54 -9.28
N VAL A 66 -5.98 -9.44 -9.01
CA VAL A 66 -6.16 -8.36 -10.00
C VAL A 66 -4.83 -7.70 -10.35
N PHE A 67 -4.03 -7.35 -9.33
CA PHE A 67 -2.71 -6.75 -9.54
C PHE A 67 -1.76 -7.66 -10.31
N LEU A 68 -1.77 -8.98 -10.02
CA LEU A 68 -0.97 -9.96 -10.76
C LEU A 68 -1.40 -10.10 -12.23
N ARG A 69 -2.70 -10.01 -12.53
CA ARG A 69 -3.17 -9.99 -13.93
C ARG A 69 -2.75 -8.72 -14.65
N GLN A 70 -2.84 -7.56 -13.99
CA GLN A 70 -2.39 -6.30 -14.57
C GLN A 70 -0.88 -6.28 -14.79
N ALA A 71 -0.12 -6.84 -13.86
CA ALA A 71 1.31 -7.09 -14.02
C ALA A 71 1.58 -7.89 -15.30
N GLN A 72 0.93 -9.03 -15.48
CA GLN A 72 1.14 -9.87 -16.66
C GLN A 72 0.84 -9.12 -17.96
N ARG A 73 -0.25 -8.33 -18.01
CA ARG A 73 -0.56 -7.49 -19.16
C ARG A 73 0.57 -6.51 -19.51
N LEU A 74 1.22 -5.93 -18.51
CA LEU A 74 2.37 -5.05 -18.74
C LEU A 74 3.58 -5.83 -19.29
N VAL A 75 3.83 -7.06 -18.84
CA VAL A 75 4.85 -7.94 -19.44
C VAL A 75 4.57 -8.13 -20.93
N ASP A 76 3.32 -8.48 -21.24
CA ASP A 76 2.92 -8.96 -22.56
C ASP A 76 2.89 -7.82 -23.58
N HIS A 77 2.49 -6.62 -23.14
CA HIS A 77 2.17 -5.51 -24.05
C HIS A 77 3.10 -4.30 -23.93
N ALA A 78 3.87 -4.15 -22.84
CA ALA A 78 4.76 -3.00 -22.62
C ALA A 78 6.24 -3.41 -22.67
N LYS A 79 6.74 -3.73 -23.88
CA LYS A 79 8.16 -4.07 -24.10
C LYS A 79 9.07 -2.94 -23.60
N GLY A 80 10.03 -3.29 -22.73
CA GLY A 80 10.99 -2.34 -22.15
C GLY A 80 10.61 -1.78 -20.77
N PHE A 81 9.45 -2.16 -20.21
CA PHE A 81 9.08 -1.72 -18.87
C PHE A 81 9.92 -2.44 -17.78
N PRO A 82 10.66 -1.71 -16.93
CA PRO A 82 11.80 -2.27 -16.18
C PRO A 82 11.50 -3.20 -14.98
N ALA A 83 10.25 -3.60 -14.69
CA ALA A 83 9.94 -4.18 -13.36
C ALA A 83 8.94 -5.35 -13.29
N VAL A 84 8.68 -6.06 -14.38
CA VAL A 84 7.59 -7.06 -14.40
C VAL A 84 8.07 -8.49 -14.11
N LYS A 85 8.70 -8.72 -12.94
CA LYS A 85 8.90 -10.07 -12.40
C LYS A 85 7.80 -10.37 -11.39
N LYS A 86 7.20 -11.57 -11.46
CA LYS A 86 6.05 -12.01 -10.62
C LYS A 86 6.23 -11.75 -9.12
N THR A 87 7.47 -11.81 -8.63
CA THR A 87 7.87 -11.54 -7.24
C THR A 87 7.81 -10.07 -6.81
N TYR A 88 7.88 -9.10 -7.74
CA TYR A 88 7.80 -7.67 -7.44
C TYR A 88 6.36 -7.25 -7.12
N LEU A 89 5.39 -7.83 -7.84
CA LEU A 89 3.97 -7.43 -7.77
C LEU A 89 3.18 -8.22 -6.72
N ALA A 90 3.51 -9.50 -6.48
CA ALA A 90 2.91 -10.30 -5.40
C ALA A 90 3.14 -9.71 -3.99
N ASN A 91 4.10 -8.79 -3.88
CA ASN A 91 4.65 -8.25 -2.65
C ASN A 91 4.40 -6.75 -2.50
N THR A 92 3.90 -6.11 -3.55
CA THR A 92 3.50 -4.70 -3.55
C THR A 92 2.00 -4.68 -3.33
N VAL A 93 1.58 -5.02 -2.11
CA VAL A 93 0.19 -4.83 -1.69
C VAL A 93 0.04 -3.33 -1.45
N ALA A 94 -0.60 -2.64 -2.41
CA ALA A 94 -1.19 -1.35 -2.11
C ALA A 94 -2.22 -1.58 -1.00
N ILE A 95 -2.20 -0.74 0.03
CA ILE A 95 -3.35 -0.61 0.92
C ILE A 95 -4.47 -0.11 0.01
N VAL A 96 -5.31 -1.03 -0.43
CA VAL A 96 -6.65 -0.72 -0.92
C VAL A 96 -7.55 -0.75 0.29
#